data_AF-A0A966L0E0-F1
#
_entry.id   AF-A0A966L0E0-F1
#
_cell.length_a   1.000
_cell.length_b   1.000
_cell.length_c   1.000
_cell.angle_alpha   90.00
_cell.angle_beta   90.00
_cell.angle_gamma   90.00
#
_symmetry.space_group_name_H-M   'P 1'
#
loop_
_entity.id
_entity.type
_entity.pdbx_description
1 polymer ?
#
loop_
_entity_poly.entity_id
_entity_poly.type
_entity_poly.pdbx_seq_one_letter_code
_entity_poly.pdbx_strand_id
1 'polypeptide(L)'
;LKRGIKESASNAVLIKLNQIGTLTETMDTVRLANSANFNVVVSHRSGETADVFISHLAVGMNIGQIKSGAPCRTERVEKYNELMRIEEDLGTSAKYAGREFFKRFLQE
;
A
#
# COMPACT_ATOMS: atom_id res chain seq x y z
N LEU A 1 -11.36 -10.53 -3.56
CA LEU A 1 -11.67 -9.59 -2.45
C LEU A 1 -13.11 -9.69 -1.97
N LYS A 2 -14.14 -9.40 -2.79
CA LYS A 2 -15.57 -9.40 -2.38
C LYS A 2 -16.00 -10.63 -1.56
N ARG A 3 -15.62 -11.84 -1.99
CA ARG A 3 -15.90 -13.08 -1.26
C ARG A 3 -15.26 -13.10 0.14
N GLY A 4 -13.98 -12.74 0.23
CA GLY A 4 -13.26 -12.70 1.52
C GLY A 4 -13.83 -11.67 2.50
N ILE A 5 -14.37 -10.56 2.00
CA ILE A 5 -15.14 -9.60 2.81
C ILE A 5 -16.44 -10.24 3.30
N LYS A 6 -17.24 -10.82 2.39
CA LYS A 6 -18.53 -11.45 2.71
C LYS A 6 -18.39 -12.58 3.75
N GLU A 7 -17.32 -13.36 3.65
CA GLU A 7 -17.05 -14.51 4.51
C GLU A 7 -16.25 -14.14 5.76
N SER A 8 -15.89 -12.88 5.97
CA SER A 8 -14.99 -12.43 7.04
C SER A 8 -13.70 -13.27 7.13
N ALA A 9 -13.15 -13.67 5.98
CA ALA A 9 -12.05 -14.63 5.90
C ALA A 9 -10.66 -14.02 6.21
N SER A 10 -10.58 -12.70 6.28
CA SER A 10 -9.36 -11.94 6.58
C SER A 10 -9.74 -10.50 7.00
N ASN A 11 -8.77 -9.66 7.25
CA ASN A 11 -8.92 -8.24 7.56
C ASN A 11 -8.02 -7.33 6.69
N ALA A 12 -7.26 -7.91 5.76
CA ALA A 12 -6.33 -7.17 4.92
C ALA A 12 -6.23 -7.77 3.51
N VAL A 13 -5.82 -6.94 2.55
CA VAL A 13 -5.48 -7.36 1.19
C VAL A 13 -4.13 -6.80 0.76
N LEU A 14 -3.32 -7.67 0.15
CA LEU A 14 -2.04 -7.30 -0.46
C LEU A 14 -2.27 -6.97 -1.94
N ILE A 15 -2.07 -5.72 -2.33
CA ILE A 15 -2.32 -5.22 -3.69
C ILE A 15 -1.03 -5.24 -4.50
N LYS A 16 -1.07 -5.93 -5.64
CA LYS A 16 0.00 -5.95 -6.64
C LYS A 16 -0.61 -5.51 -7.97
N LEU A 17 -0.17 -4.37 -8.50
CA LEU A 17 -0.80 -3.72 -9.66
C LEU A 17 -0.88 -4.66 -10.87
N ASN A 18 0.23 -5.34 -11.16
CA ASN A 18 0.31 -6.27 -12.28
C ASN A 18 -0.43 -7.60 -12.08
N GLN A 19 -1.12 -7.80 -10.95
CA GLN A 19 -2.07 -8.92 -10.81
C GLN A 19 -3.46 -8.59 -11.35
N ILE A 20 -3.86 -7.31 -11.33
CA ILE A 20 -5.17 -6.88 -11.85
C ILE A 20 -5.05 -6.25 -13.24
N GLY A 21 -3.93 -5.57 -13.52
CA GLY A 21 -3.55 -5.13 -14.87
C GLY A 21 -3.66 -3.63 -15.09
N THR A 22 -4.65 -2.93 -14.50
CA THR A 22 -4.81 -1.48 -14.67
C THR A 22 -4.78 -0.69 -13.35
N LEU A 23 -4.42 0.59 -13.46
CA LEU A 23 -4.46 1.53 -12.33
C LEU A 23 -5.89 1.76 -11.83
N THR A 24 -6.86 1.88 -12.74
CA THR A 24 -8.26 2.09 -12.37
C THR A 24 -8.78 0.95 -11.51
N GLU A 25 -8.59 -0.31 -11.94
CA GLU A 25 -9.03 -1.47 -11.18
C GLU A 25 -8.26 -1.64 -9.86
N THR A 26 -7.00 -1.22 -9.83
CA THR A 26 -6.23 -1.13 -8.59
C THR A 26 -6.90 -0.16 -7.63
N MET A 27 -7.20 1.07 -8.06
CA MET A 27 -7.87 2.07 -7.22
C MET A 27 -9.25 1.62 -6.75
N ASP A 28 -10.02 0.97 -7.61
CA ASP A 28 -11.34 0.44 -7.26
C ASP A 28 -11.25 -0.68 -6.22
N THR A 29 -10.22 -1.52 -6.32
CA THR A 29 -9.95 -2.55 -5.30
C THR A 29 -9.56 -1.93 -3.95
N VAL A 30 -8.73 -0.88 -3.95
CA VAL A 30 -8.35 -0.14 -2.73
C VAL A 30 -9.58 0.51 -2.09
N ARG A 31 -10.43 1.19 -2.88
CA ARG A 31 -11.67 1.81 -2.39
C ARG A 31 -12.64 0.77 -1.82
N LEU A 32 -12.80 -0.36 -2.50
CA LEU A 32 -13.63 -1.47 -2.01
C LEU A 32 -13.13 -2.00 -0.66
N ALA A 33 -11.82 -2.26 -0.54
CA ALA A 33 -11.23 -2.72 0.72
C ALA A 33 -11.48 -1.71 1.86
N ASN A 34 -11.16 -0.44 1.63
CA ASN A 34 -11.36 0.62 2.62
C ASN A 34 -12.82 0.75 3.05
N SER A 35 -13.78 0.67 2.12
CA SER A 35 -15.22 0.73 2.42
C SER A 35 -15.72 -0.43 3.29
N ALA A 36 -15.03 -1.56 3.25
CA ALA A 36 -15.34 -2.75 4.03
C ALA A 36 -14.49 -2.88 5.31
N ASN A 37 -13.79 -1.80 5.70
CA ASN A 37 -12.81 -1.81 6.79
C ASN A 37 -11.77 -2.94 6.67
N PHE A 38 -11.38 -3.28 5.44
CA PHE A 38 -10.23 -4.11 5.14
C PHE A 38 -9.00 -3.24 4.97
N ASN A 39 -7.93 -3.61 5.65
CA ASN A 39 -6.63 -2.98 5.48
C ASN A 39 -6.08 -3.22 4.07
N VAL A 40 -5.32 -2.28 3.55
CA VAL A 40 -4.69 -2.37 2.24
C VAL A 40 -3.18 -2.25 2.42
N VAL A 41 -2.44 -3.15 1.78
CA VAL A 41 -0.98 -3.07 1.72
C VAL A 41 -0.57 -3.11 0.25
N VAL A 42 0.01 -2.03 -0.26
CA VAL A 42 0.59 -2.02 -1.61
C VAL A 42 1.90 -2.81 -1.60
N SER A 43 2.13 -3.62 -2.62
CA SER A 43 3.25 -4.57 -2.63
C SER A 43 3.97 -4.64 -3.96
N HIS A 44 5.29 -4.76 -3.85
CA HIS A 44 6.21 -5.09 -4.92
C HIS A 44 6.01 -6.53 -5.47
N ARG A 45 6.83 -6.89 -6.47
CA ARG A 45 6.99 -8.28 -6.94
C ARG A 45 8.41 -8.80 -6.68
N SER A 46 8.60 -10.12 -6.74
CA SER A 46 9.92 -10.74 -6.56
C SER A 46 10.90 -10.35 -7.67
N GLY A 47 10.44 -10.24 -8.91
CA GLY A 47 11.14 -9.53 -9.98
C GLY A 47 10.64 -8.09 -10.02
N GLU A 48 11.52 -7.13 -9.77
CA GLU A 48 11.16 -5.72 -9.63
C GLU A 48 12.13 -4.84 -10.40
N THR A 49 11.69 -3.64 -10.77
CA THR A 49 12.47 -2.67 -11.54
C THR A 49 12.81 -1.44 -10.68
N ALA A 50 13.53 -0.46 -11.21
CA ALA A 50 13.74 0.81 -10.51
C ALA A 50 12.48 1.68 -10.39
N ASP A 51 11.37 1.33 -11.04
CA ASP A 51 10.11 2.07 -10.97
C ASP A 51 9.63 2.26 -9.52
N VAL A 52 9.30 3.49 -9.14
CA VAL A 52 8.90 3.86 -7.78
C VAL A 52 7.41 4.13 -7.65
N PHE A 53 6.61 3.78 -8.66
CA PHE A 53 5.19 4.14 -8.72
C PHE A 53 4.41 3.68 -7.50
N ILE A 54 4.74 2.51 -6.94
CA ILE A 54 4.07 1.98 -5.75
C ILE A 54 4.26 2.85 -4.50
N SER A 55 5.33 3.65 -4.41
CA SER A 55 5.53 4.63 -3.34
C SER A 55 4.56 5.80 -3.48
N HIS A 56 4.45 6.38 -4.69
CA HIS A 56 3.46 7.43 -4.96
C HIS A 56 2.03 6.91 -4.79
N LEU A 57 1.73 5.70 -5.22
CA LEU A 57 0.40 5.11 -5.06
C LEU A 57 0.04 4.96 -3.58
N ALA A 58 0.98 4.48 -2.75
CA ALA A 58 0.76 4.31 -1.32
C ALA A 58 0.43 5.64 -0.63
N VAL A 59 1.13 6.72 -0.98
CA VAL A 59 0.89 8.06 -0.41
C VAL A 59 -0.36 8.71 -1.01
N GLY A 60 -0.47 8.75 -2.34
CA GLY A 60 -1.58 9.41 -3.05
C GLY A 60 -2.96 8.82 -2.75
N MET A 61 -3.02 7.54 -2.36
CA MET A 61 -4.25 6.87 -1.94
C MET A 61 -4.40 6.76 -0.41
N ASN A 62 -3.51 7.36 0.38
CA ASN A 62 -3.48 7.29 1.85
C ASN A 62 -3.60 5.84 2.39
N ILE A 63 -2.83 4.91 1.80
CA ILE A 63 -2.92 3.47 2.10
C ILE A 63 -2.33 3.16 3.48
N GLY A 64 -1.33 3.92 3.92
CA GLY A 64 -0.70 3.79 5.23
C GLY A 64 0.26 2.60 5.38
N GLN A 65 0.28 1.66 4.43
CA GLN A 65 1.18 0.49 4.45
C GLN A 65 1.73 0.14 3.06
N ILE A 66 3.02 -0.20 3.01
CA ILE A 66 3.73 -0.65 1.81
C ILE A 66 4.63 -1.84 2.15
N LYS A 67 4.72 -2.80 1.23
CA LYS A 67 5.62 -3.95 1.29
C LYS A 67 6.56 -3.94 0.09
N SER A 68 7.72 -3.31 0.28
CA SER A 68 8.74 -3.13 -0.78
C SER A 68 10.03 -3.94 -0.58
N GLY A 69 10.06 -4.89 0.35
CA GLY A 69 11.21 -5.80 0.55
C GLY A 69 12.23 -5.28 1.55
N ALA A 70 13.32 -6.03 1.75
CA ALA A 70 14.40 -5.60 2.64
C ALA A 70 15.07 -4.31 2.13
N PRO A 71 15.72 -3.52 3.00
CA PRO A 71 16.51 -2.35 2.60
C PRO A 71 17.85 -2.77 1.97
N CYS A 72 17.78 -3.62 0.95
CA CYS A 72 18.89 -4.09 0.15
C CYS A 72 18.40 -4.31 -1.29
N ARG A 73 19.35 -4.30 -2.24
CA ARG A 73 19.10 -4.33 -3.68
C ARG A 73 18.40 -3.05 -4.17
N THR A 74 18.98 -2.42 -5.18
CA THR A 74 18.60 -1.07 -5.62
C THR A 74 17.11 -0.97 -5.97
N GLU A 75 16.54 -1.97 -6.64
CA GLU A 75 15.12 -1.96 -7.01
C GLU A 75 14.16 -1.92 -5.82
N ARG A 76 14.61 -2.25 -4.61
CA ARG A 76 13.84 -2.13 -3.35
C ARG A 76 14.08 -0.78 -2.71
N VAL A 77 15.35 -0.41 -2.60
CA VAL A 77 15.82 0.83 -1.98
C VAL A 77 15.25 2.05 -2.69
N GLU A 78 15.11 2.04 -4.02
CA GLU A 78 14.53 3.17 -4.75
C GLU A 78 13.12 3.54 -4.26
N LYS A 79 12.29 2.56 -3.84
CA LYS A 79 10.95 2.87 -3.31
C LYS A 79 11.04 3.57 -1.96
N TYR A 80 11.99 3.18 -1.11
CA TYR A 80 12.22 3.81 0.19
C TYR A 80 12.80 5.21 0.03
N ASN A 81 13.75 5.38 -0.89
CA ASN A 81 14.27 6.70 -1.28
C ASN A 81 13.15 7.61 -1.74
N GLU A 82 12.24 7.11 -2.58
CA GLU A 82 11.10 7.90 -3.04
C GLU A 82 10.14 8.27 -1.92
N LEU A 83 9.88 7.37 -0.95
CA LEU A 83 9.07 7.72 0.21
C LEU A 83 9.70 8.85 1.04
N MET A 84 11.03 8.86 1.19
CA MET A 84 11.74 9.96 1.86
C MET A 84 11.63 11.28 1.07
N ARG A 85 11.73 11.24 -0.26
CA ARG A 85 11.51 12.42 -1.12
C ARG A 85 10.08 12.95 -1.00
N ILE A 86 9.08 12.07 -1.06
CA ILE A 86 7.67 12.45 -0.91
C ILE A 86 7.42 13.05 0.49
N GLU A 87 8.02 12.49 1.54
CA GLU A 87 7.92 13.05 2.90
C GLU A 87 8.56 14.44 3.00
N GLU A 88 9.75 14.62 2.41
CA GLU A 88 10.44 15.91 2.32
C GLU A 88 9.58 16.95 1.58
N ASP A 89 9.02 16.60 0.42
CA ASP A 89 8.16 17.45 -0.39
C ASP A 89 6.88 17.87 0.34
N LEU A 90 6.28 16.96 1.12
CA LEU A 90 5.09 17.23 1.92
C LEU A 90 5.39 18.09 3.16
N GLY A 91 6.63 18.08 3.64
CA GLY A 91 7.08 18.84 4.81
C GLY A 91 6.18 18.64 6.03
N THR A 92 5.67 19.73 6.60
CA THR A 92 4.81 19.70 7.79
C THR A 92 3.43 19.07 7.55
N SER A 93 3.04 18.85 6.30
CA SER A 93 1.80 18.15 5.95
C SER A 93 1.93 16.64 5.98
N ALA A 94 3.16 16.10 6.03
CA ALA A 94 3.41 14.67 6.07
C ALA A 94 2.87 14.04 7.37
N LYS A 95 2.23 12.88 7.25
CA LYS A 95 1.78 12.08 8.39
C LYS A 95 2.17 10.61 8.20
N TYR A 96 3.03 10.13 9.08
CA TYR A 96 3.32 8.70 9.18
C TYR A 96 2.17 7.98 9.90
N ALA A 97 1.61 6.94 9.26
CA ALA A 97 0.41 6.26 9.74
C ALA A 97 0.59 5.60 11.12
N GLY A 98 1.79 5.07 11.41
CA GLY A 98 2.13 4.48 12.70
C GLY A 98 1.27 3.26 13.09
N ARG A 99 1.41 2.83 14.35
CA ARG A 99 0.69 1.66 14.89
C ARG A 99 -0.81 1.91 15.09
N GLU A 100 -1.20 3.14 15.40
CA GLU A 100 -2.61 3.49 15.65
C GLU A 100 -3.47 3.28 14.40
N PHE A 101 -2.94 3.60 13.21
CA PHE A 101 -3.63 3.30 11.96
C PHE A 101 -3.93 1.81 11.80
N PHE A 102 -3.00 0.95 12.19
CA PHE A 102 -3.15 -0.50 12.08
C PHE A 102 -4.22 -1.05 13.03
N LYS A 103 -4.34 -0.51 14.25
CA LYS A 103 -5.31 -0.97 15.25
C LYS A 103 -6.76 -0.91 14.75
N ARG A 104 -7.10 0.05 13.88
CA ARG A 104 -8.43 0.15 13.25
C ARG A 104 -8.90 -1.16 12.58
N PHE A 105 -7.96 -1.99 12.11
CA PHE A 105 -8.23 -3.22 11.37
C PHE A 105 -8.06 -4.48 12.22
N LEU A 106 -7.65 -4.32 13.48
CA LEU A 106 -7.67 -5.37 14.48
C LEU A 106 -9.00 -5.25 15.21
N GLN A 107 -9.85 -6.28 15.10
CA GLN A 107 -11.02 -6.39 15.96
C GLN A 107 -10.50 -6.80 17.35
N GLU A 108 -10.62 -5.91 18.33
CA GLU A 108 -10.62 -6.27 19.76
C GLU A 108 -12.07 -6.42 20.23
#